data_AF-E6W4F2-F1
#
_entry.id   AF-E6W4F2-F1
#
_cell.length_a   1.000
_cell.length_b   1.000
_cell.length_c   1.000
_cell.angle_alpha   90.00
_cell.angle_beta   90.00
_cell.angle_gamma   90.00
#
_symmetry.space_group_name_H-M   'P 1'
#
loop_
_entity.id
_entity.type
_entity.pdbx_description
1 polymer ?
#
loop_
_entity_poly.entity_id
_entity_poly.type
_entity_poly.pdbx_seq_one_letter_code
_entity_poly.pdbx_strand_id
1 'polypeptide(L)'
;MLSIAIPIAFLMMCIAQLLNLYRLLKGPSLPDRILALDTMYINAIALFILLGIFFDTTTYFEAALIIAVMGFISTVAASKYLLRGDIVE
;
A
#
# COMPACT_ATOMS: atom_id res chain seq x y z
N MET A 1 23.76 5.51 11.67
CA MET A 1 23.32 5.37 10.26
C MET A 1 21.81 5.18 10.16
N LEU A 2 21.21 4.22 10.90
CA LEU A 2 19.75 4.02 10.92
C LEU A 2 18.96 5.26 11.36
N SER A 3 19.44 6.00 12.36
CA SER A 3 18.77 7.20 12.89
C SER A 3 18.57 8.33 11.86
N ILE A 4 19.35 8.33 10.78
CA ILE A 4 19.21 9.29 9.67
C ILE A 4 18.44 8.64 8.51
N ALA A 5 18.72 7.37 8.22
CA ALA A 5 18.09 6.64 7.12
C ALA A 5 16.58 6.47 7.32
N ILE A 6 16.11 6.18 8.55
CA ILE A 6 14.69 5.93 8.82
C ILE A 6 13.83 7.18 8.58
N PRO A 7 14.14 8.37 9.13
CA PRO A 7 13.36 9.58 8.85
C PRO A 7 13.34 9.95 7.36
N ILE A 8 14.47 9.77 6.65
CA ILE A 8 14.54 10.03 5.21
C ILE A 8 13.64 9.05 4.44
N ALA A 9 13.75 7.75 4.73
CA ALA A 9 12.90 6.73 4.13
C ALA A 9 11.42 7.00 4.42
N PHE A 10 11.08 7.41 5.65
CA PHE A 10 9.73 7.76 6.04
C PHE A 10 9.18 8.93 5.22
N LEU A 11 9.98 10.00 5.06
CA LEU A 11 9.60 11.15 4.22
C LEU A 11 9.39 10.73 2.76
N MET A 12 10.30 9.94 2.20
CA MET A 12 10.19 9.43 0.83
C MET A 12 8.94 8.57 0.63
N MET A 13 8.62 7.69 1.59
CA MET A 13 7.43 6.84 1.54
C MET A 13 6.14 7.66 1.67
N CYS A 14 6.11 8.69 2.51
CA CYS A 14 4.98 9.62 2.58
C CYS A 14 4.76 10.35 1.25
N ILE A 15 5.83 10.81 0.59
CA ILE A 15 5.73 11.44 -0.74
C ILE A 15 5.22 10.42 -1.77
N ALA A 16 5.76 9.20 -1.78
CA ALA A 16 5.29 8.13 -2.66
C ALA A 16 3.80 7.82 -2.45
N GLN A 17 3.33 7.84 -1.19
CA GLN A 17 1.93 7.64 -0.87
C GLN A 17 1.03 8.75 -1.41
N LEU A 18 1.46 10.00 -1.32
CA LEU A 18 0.73 11.15 -1.88
C LEU A 18 0.68 11.10 -3.42
N LEU A 19 1.78 10.71 -4.07
CA LEU A 19 1.83 10.55 -5.52
C LEU A 19 0.88 9.43 -6.00
N ASN A 20 0.84 8.30 -5.29
CA ASN A 20 -0.10 7.23 -5.60
C ASN A 20 -1.55 7.63 -5.34
N LEU A 21 -1.83 8.38 -4.27
CA LEU A 21 -3.16 8.94 -4.03
C LEU A 21 -3.60 9.86 -5.18
N TYR A 22 -2.69 10.70 -5.69
CA TYR A 22 -2.96 11.53 -6.87
C TYR A 22 -3.28 10.67 -8.11
N ARG A 23 -2.50 9.60 -8.36
CA ARG A 23 -2.74 8.66 -9.47
C ARG A 23 -4.06 7.91 -9.32
N LEU A 24 -4.46 7.55 -8.09
CA LEU A 24 -5.74 6.91 -7.80
C LEU A 24 -6.92 7.82 -8.18
N LEU A 25 -6.83 9.12 -7.86
CA LEU A 25 -7.90 10.09 -8.14
C LEU A 25 -7.97 10.50 -9.61
N LYS A 26 -6.82 10.74 -10.26
CA LYS A 26 -6.74 11.20 -11.66
C LYS A 26 -6.44 10.11 -12.69
N GLY A 27 -6.41 8.84 -12.30
CA GLY A 27 -6.14 7.73 -13.21
C GLY A 27 -7.14 7.70 -14.39
N PRO A 28 -6.67 7.60 -15.65
CA PRO A 28 -7.54 7.68 -16.82
C PRO A 28 -8.39 6.42 -17.03
N SER A 29 -7.85 5.25 -16.66
CA SER A 29 -8.54 3.97 -16.76
C SER A 29 -8.84 3.37 -15.38
N LEU A 30 -9.83 2.47 -15.29
CA LEU A 30 -10.11 1.71 -14.06
C LEU A 30 -8.91 0.82 -13.65
N PRO A 31 -8.24 0.08 -14.56
CA PRO A 31 -7.01 -0.64 -14.23
C PRO A 31 -5.92 0.24 -13.61
N ASP A 32 -5.69 1.45 -14.14
CA ASP A 32 -4.69 2.38 -13.58
C ASP A 32 -4.98 2.71 -12.11
N ARG A 33 -6.25 2.89 -11.77
CA ARG A 33 -6.69 3.21 -10.40
C ARG A 33 -6.53 2.01 -9.47
N ILE A 34 -6.85 0.80 -9.95
CA ILE A 34 -6.65 -0.45 -9.19
C ILE A 34 -5.17 -0.66 -8.91
N LEU A 35 -4.29 -0.48 -9.90
CA LEU A 35 -2.84 -0.59 -9.71
C LEU A 35 -2.28 0.49 -8.78
N ALA A 36 -2.81 1.71 -8.85
CA ALA A 36 -2.44 2.77 -7.91
C ALA A 36 -2.82 2.37 -6.47
N LEU A 37 -4.03 1.82 -6.26
CA LEU A 37 -4.47 1.33 -4.96
C LEU A 37 -3.59 0.18 -4.44
N ASP A 38 -3.25 -0.77 -5.30
CA ASP A 38 -2.35 -1.89 -4.95
C ASP A 38 -0.97 -1.37 -4.49
N THR A 39 -0.42 -0.40 -5.21
CA THR A 39 0.84 0.25 -4.84
C THR A 39 0.72 1.02 -3.52
N MET A 40 -0.44 1.63 -3.22
CA MET A 40 -0.68 2.28 -1.93
C MET A 40 -0.68 1.30 -0.76
N TYR A 41 -1.13 0.05 -0.95
CA TYR A 41 -1.03 -0.98 0.08
C TYR A 41 0.43 -1.34 0.37
N ILE A 42 1.26 -1.50 -0.67
CA ILE A 42 2.70 -1.78 -0.52
C ILE A 42 3.42 -0.64 0.21
N ASN A 43 3.13 0.61 -0.17
CA ASN A 43 3.68 1.78 0.53
C ASN A 43 3.24 1.84 2.00
N ALA A 44 1.98 1.50 2.30
CA ALA A 44 1.49 1.43 3.68
C ALA A 44 2.26 0.36 4.48
N ILE A 45 2.47 -0.83 3.92
CA ILE A 45 3.28 -1.89 4.55
C ILE A 45 4.69 -1.37 4.87
N ALA A 46 5.34 -0.69 3.93
CA ALA A 46 6.65 -0.10 4.15
C ALA A 46 6.66 0.94 5.29
N LEU A 47 5.64 1.82 5.33
CA LEU A 47 5.48 2.81 6.41
C LEU A 47 5.32 2.14 7.77
N PHE A 48 4.51 1.08 7.87
CA PHE A 48 4.33 0.34 9.13
C PHE A 48 5.62 -0.35 9.57
N ILE A 49 6.38 -0.95 8.65
CA ILE A 49 7.68 -1.55 8.98
C ILE A 49 8.66 -0.47 9.48
N LEU A 50 8.73 0.69 8.82
CA LEU A 50 9.58 1.80 9.25
C LEU A 50 9.19 2.32 10.64
N LEU A 51 7.88 2.40 10.95
CA LEU A 51 7.39 2.75 12.28
C LEU A 51 7.77 1.70 13.33
N GLY A 52 7.66 0.42 13.00
CA GLY A 52 8.08 -0.68 13.88
C GLY A 52 9.57 -0.60 14.23
N ILE A 53 10.43 -0.31 13.25
CA ILE A 53 11.85 -0.10 13.47
C ILE A 53 12.10 1.16 14.31
N PHE A 54 11.35 2.25 14.07
CA PHE A 54 11.51 3.51 14.80
C PHE A 54 11.14 3.40 16.28
N PHE A 55 10.05 2.68 16.59
CA PHE A 55 9.58 2.46 17.96
C PHE A 55 10.15 1.21 18.64
N ASP A 56 11.03 0.48 17.96
CA ASP A 56 11.63 -0.77 18.43
C ASP A 56 10.57 -1.80 18.91
N THR A 57 9.50 -1.97 18.13
CA THR A 57 8.40 -2.88 18.43
C THR A 57 7.95 -3.69 17.22
N THR A 58 7.65 -4.96 17.46
CA THR A 58 7.16 -5.91 16.46
C THR A 58 5.66 -5.80 16.18
N THR A 59 4.90 -5.07 16.99
CA THR A 59 3.43 -4.92 16.81
C THR A 59 3.06 -4.34 15.45
N TYR A 60 3.84 -3.40 14.92
CA TYR A 60 3.58 -2.82 13.59
C TYR A 60 3.85 -3.81 12.45
N PHE A 61 4.71 -4.81 12.66
CA PHE A 61 4.97 -5.85 11.68
C PHE A 61 3.76 -6.76 11.49
N GLU A 62 3.08 -7.12 12.59
CA GLU A 62 1.82 -7.89 12.53
C GLU A 62 0.74 -7.12 11.77
N ALA A 63 0.58 -5.82 12.04
CA ALA A 63 -0.33 -4.97 11.30
C ALA A 63 0.01 -4.91 9.81
N ALA A 64 1.30 -4.82 9.45
CA ALA A 64 1.77 -4.82 8.08
C ALA A 64 1.43 -6.13 7.34
N LEU A 65 1.53 -7.29 8.01
CA LEU A 65 1.14 -8.58 7.45
C LEU A 65 -0.37 -8.64 7.15
N ILE A 66 -1.21 -8.13 8.06
CA ILE A 66 -2.67 -8.07 7.84
C ILE A 66 -2.98 -7.19 6.63
N ILE A 67 -2.34 -6.02 6.54
CA ILE A 67 -2.51 -5.11 5.39
C ILE A 67 -2.05 -5.78 4.09
N ALA A 68 -0.96 -6.56 4.10
CA ALA A 68 -0.47 -7.28 2.92
C ALA A 68 -1.49 -8.29 2.39
N VAL A 69 -2.06 -9.10 3.28
CA VAL A 69 -3.08 -10.09 2.90
C VAL A 69 -4.35 -9.40 2.41
N MET A 70 -4.83 -8.39 3.14
CA MET A 70 -6.04 -7.65 2.77
C MET A 70 -5.88 -6.89 1.45
N GLY A 71 -4.73 -6.25 1.23
CA GLY A 71 -4.43 -5.53 -0.01
C GLY A 71 -4.42 -6.46 -1.21
N PHE A 72 -3.75 -7.60 -1.10
CA PHE A 72 -3.73 -8.60 -2.16
C PHE A 72 -5.15 -9.12 -2.50
N ILE A 73 -5.93 -9.49 -1.49
CA ILE A 73 -7.32 -9.96 -1.68
C ILE A 73 -8.18 -8.88 -2.37
N SER A 74 -8.05 -7.63 -1.93
CA SER A 74 -8.78 -6.49 -2.51
C SER A 74 -8.45 -6.30 -3.99
N THR A 75 -7.16 -6.34 -4.36
CA THR A 75 -6.74 -6.17 -5.76
C THR A 75 -7.23 -7.33 -6.62
N VAL A 76 -7.12 -8.58 -6.16
CA VAL A 76 -7.62 -9.76 -6.89
C VAL A 76 -9.13 -9.67 -7.11
N ALA A 77 -9.90 -9.31 -6.08
CA ALA A 77 -11.34 -9.13 -6.19
C ALA A 77 -11.72 -8.03 -7.19
N ALA A 78 -11.04 -6.88 -7.14
CA ALA A 78 -11.25 -5.78 -8.07
C ALA A 78 -10.91 -6.17 -9.52
N SER A 79 -9.80 -6.87 -9.74
CA SER A 79 -9.42 -7.37 -11.07
C SER A 79 -10.42 -8.40 -11.60
N LYS A 80 -10.91 -9.32 -10.76
CA LYS A 80 -11.91 -10.32 -11.16
C LYS A 80 -13.23 -9.65 -11.53
N TYR A 81 -13.69 -8.70 -10.72
CA TYR A 81 -14.89 -7.91 -11.00
C TYR A 81 -14.78 -7.17 -12.34
N LEU A 82 -13.63 -6.55 -12.61
CA LEU A 82 -13.41 -5.82 -13.86
C LEU A 82 -13.49 -6.73 -15.11
N LEU A 83 -13.02 -7.97 -15.00
CA LEU A 83 -13.00 -8.91 -16.12
C LEU A 83 -14.34 -9.61 -16.36
N ARG A 84 -15.08 -9.95 -15.29
CA ARG A 84 -16.25 -10.83 -15.37
C ARG A 84 -17.57 -10.14 -15.03
N GLY A 85 -17.54 -8.92 -14.49
CA GLY A 85 -18.73 -8.21 -14.02
C GLY A 85 -19.33 -8.76 -12.72
N ASP A 86 -18.86 -9.92 -12.25
CA ASP A 86 -19.30 -10.56 -11.02
C ASP A 86 -18.13 -11.15 -10.22
N ILE A 87 -18.24 -11.10 -8.89
CA ILE A 87 -17.16 -11.48 -7.97
C ILE A 87 -17.33 -12.92 -7.48
N VAL A 88 -18.59 -13.32 -7.26
CA VAL A 88 -19.00 -14.62 -6.72
C VAL A 88 -19.80 -15.35 -7.79
N GLU A 89 -19.45 -16.62 -8.01
CA GLU A 89 -20.18 -17.54 -8.89
C GLU A 89 -21.19 -18.32 -8.05
#